data_AF-A0A7J4FC83-F1
#
_entry.id   AF-A0A7J4FC83-F1
#
_cell.length_a   1.000
_cell.length_b   1.000
_cell.length_c   1.000
_cell.angle_alpha   90.00
_cell.angle_beta   90.00
_cell.angle_gamma   90.00
#
_symmetry.space_group_name_H-M   'P 1'
#
loop_
_entity.id
_entity.type
_entity.pdbx_description
1 polymer ?
#
loop_
_entity_poly.entity_id
_entity_poly.type
_entity_poly.pdbx_seq_one_letter_code
_entity_poly.pdbx_strand_id
1 'polypeptide(L)'
;MPIAKDILTYSFRFLFISERIEAFNVPIDALLSRLSRRLSYNFYNSTYYIKLRDGRVKYKSLLLRSVFSFVLFGGGEVALPEASNSNLDRGAAEKLIPSGIGGLDGLLGGGLIRGFAVLVIGPPGSGKTFVCHQFVREGLRRGEPCVFMSTLLDPDGVRAEASRAFGSDYASYERRGLLRIVDLHSLWAARHFPRAPMPLYGLRAPPLDAKRVAAVYSRARAQVGEGGRDVLHSASSLFATAAERVRDVLELIHALRARCRRAGNTLMYAVDTGVQDSRCEGYARVLADYVVETEVVGEGLRLRVRKAPVGHDRGWHPFAVTREGVVLVSSKS
;
A
#
# COMPACT_ATOMS: atom_id res chain seq x y z
N MET A 1 -18.65 -29.54 -40.44
CA MET A 1 -18.05 -28.37 -41.11
C MET A 1 -16.88 -27.85 -40.25
N PRO A 2 -15.79 -27.36 -40.86
CA PRO A 2 -14.43 -27.45 -40.32
C PRO A 2 -13.80 -26.12 -39.83
N ILE A 3 -12.78 -26.27 -38.97
CA ILE A 3 -11.47 -25.58 -38.80
C ILE A 3 -11.27 -24.15 -39.35
N ALA A 4 -10.89 -23.20 -38.46
CA ALA A 4 -9.64 -22.38 -38.47
C ALA A 4 -9.80 -20.92 -37.94
N LYS A 5 -8.89 -20.50 -37.03
CA LYS A 5 -8.08 -19.24 -37.00
C LYS A 5 -8.83 -17.87 -37.07
N ASP A 6 -8.50 -16.78 -36.39
CA ASP A 6 -7.40 -16.31 -35.55
C ASP A 6 -7.79 -14.89 -35.04
N ILE A 7 -7.22 -14.47 -33.90
CA ILE A 7 -6.89 -13.07 -33.48
C ILE A 7 -7.96 -12.10 -32.88
N LEU A 8 -7.71 -11.82 -31.57
CA LEU A 8 -7.75 -10.58 -30.76
C LEU A 8 -8.97 -9.63 -30.76
N THR A 9 -9.60 -9.45 -29.58
CA THR A 9 -9.72 -8.16 -28.85
C THR A 9 -10.21 -8.43 -27.41
N TYR A 10 -9.33 -8.37 -26.40
CA TYR A 10 -9.75 -8.36 -24.99
C TYR A 10 -10.33 -7.00 -24.65
N SER A 11 -11.63 -6.85 -24.88
CA SER A 11 -12.45 -5.77 -24.34
C SER A 11 -13.17 -6.31 -23.10
N PHE A 12 -13.05 -5.61 -21.97
CA PHE A 12 -13.83 -5.87 -20.77
C PHE A 12 -15.32 -5.74 -21.12
N ARG A 13 -15.96 -6.84 -21.53
CA ARG A 13 -17.41 -6.87 -21.77
C ARG A 13 -18.11 -6.88 -20.41
N PHE A 14 -18.75 -5.76 -20.11
CA PHE A 14 -19.98 -5.74 -19.32
C PHE A 14 -20.88 -6.85 -19.87
N LEU A 15 -21.21 -7.83 -19.03
CA LEU A 15 -22.21 -8.84 -19.37
C LEU A 15 -23.58 -8.16 -19.34
N PHE A 16 -23.92 -7.42 -20.40
CA PHE A 16 -25.31 -7.12 -20.70
C PHE A 16 -25.94 -8.42 -21.17
N ILE A 17 -26.66 -9.09 -20.27
CA ILE A 17 -27.62 -10.12 -20.68
C ILE A 17 -28.83 -9.36 -21.25
N SER A 18 -28.70 -8.89 -22.49
CA SER A 18 -29.85 -8.49 -23.30
C SER A 18 -30.15 -9.64 -24.25
N GLU A 19 -31.01 -10.55 -23.81
CA GLU A 19 -31.88 -11.32 -24.72
C GLU A 19 -32.98 -11.97 -23.86
N ARG A 20 -34.15 -11.33 -23.90
CA ARG A 20 -35.45 -11.76 -23.30
C ARG A 20 -35.43 -12.12 -21.82
N ILE A 21 -35.57 -11.12 -20.96
CA ILE A 21 -36.15 -11.33 -19.62
C ILE A 21 -37.67 -11.44 -19.82
N GLU A 22 -38.18 -12.64 -20.06
CA GLU A 22 -39.59 -12.93 -19.82
C GLU A 22 -39.89 -12.68 -18.34
N ALA A 23 -41.02 -12.04 -18.07
CA ALA A 23 -41.42 -11.61 -16.73
C ALA A 23 -41.65 -12.84 -15.83
N PHE A 24 -40.60 -13.28 -15.15
CA PHE A 24 -40.74 -14.29 -14.11
C PHE A 24 -41.34 -13.62 -12.88
N ASN A 25 -42.61 -13.92 -12.60
CA ASN A 25 -43.26 -13.62 -11.32
C ASN A 25 -42.77 -14.60 -10.24
N VAL A 26 -41.45 -14.66 -10.07
CA VAL A 26 -40.76 -15.60 -9.18
C VAL A 26 -40.10 -14.77 -8.07
N PRO A 27 -40.27 -15.14 -6.79
CA PRO A 27 -39.59 -14.49 -5.69
C PRO A 27 -38.08 -14.39 -5.96
N ILE A 28 -37.49 -13.22 -5.73
CA ILE A 28 -36.08 -12.90 -6.03
C ILE A 28 -35.12 -13.97 -5.49
N ASP A 29 -35.43 -14.57 -4.34
CA ASP A 29 -34.58 -15.58 -3.71
C ASP A 29 -34.55 -16.91 -4.50
N ALA A 30 -35.63 -17.27 -5.18
CA ALA A 30 -35.68 -18.45 -6.05
C ALA A 30 -34.97 -18.22 -7.39
N LEU A 31 -34.95 -16.98 -7.90
CA LEU A 31 -34.17 -16.60 -9.08
C LEU A 31 -32.66 -16.67 -8.80
N LEU A 32 -32.24 -16.14 -7.65
CA LEU A 32 -30.83 -16.15 -7.21
C LEU A 32 -30.33 -17.57 -6.93
N SER A 33 -31.16 -18.44 -6.34
CA SER A 33 -30.85 -19.86 -6.15
C SER A 33 -30.69 -20.62 -7.48
N ARG A 34 -31.39 -20.23 -8.54
CA ARG A 34 -31.25 -20.86 -9.87
C ARG A 34 -30.00 -20.38 -10.60
N LEU A 35 -29.69 -19.09 -10.50
CA LEU A 35 -28.46 -18.51 -11.07
C LEU A 35 -27.20 -19.08 -10.40
N SER A 36 -27.21 -19.26 -9.07
CA SER A 36 -26.08 -19.84 -8.33
C SER A 36 -25.80 -21.31 -8.67
N ARG A 37 -26.84 -22.09 -9.05
CA ARG A 37 -26.68 -23.50 -9.46
C ARG A 37 -26.24 -23.67 -10.91
N ARG A 38 -26.54 -22.71 -11.79
CA ARG A 38 -26.10 -22.73 -13.20
C ARG A 38 -24.69 -22.15 -13.39
N LEU A 39 -24.26 -21.26 -12.51
CA LEU A 39 -22.95 -20.62 -12.55
C LEU A 39 -22.00 -21.30 -11.56
N SER A 40 -21.54 -22.51 -11.89
CA SER A 40 -20.45 -23.20 -11.18
C SER A 40 -19.09 -22.55 -11.48
N TYR A 41 -18.95 -21.24 -11.23
CA TYR A 41 -17.68 -20.53 -11.34
C TYR A 41 -17.52 -19.49 -10.22
N ASN A 42 -16.37 -19.55 -9.56
CA ASN A 42 -15.93 -18.69 -8.46
C ASN A 42 -16.04 -17.20 -8.80
N PHE A 43 -17.04 -16.51 -8.27
CA PHE A 43 -17.08 -15.05 -8.21
C PHE A 43 -17.03 -14.57 -6.76
N TYR A 44 -15.81 -14.29 -6.29
CA TYR A 44 -15.58 -13.48 -5.11
C TYR A 44 -15.52 -12.01 -5.56
N ASN A 45 -16.32 -11.13 -4.92
CA ASN A 45 -16.50 -9.70 -5.20
C ASN A 45 -17.26 -9.33 -6.49
N SER A 46 -18.59 -9.44 -6.46
CA SER A 46 -19.45 -8.80 -7.45
C SER A 46 -20.68 -8.20 -6.76
N THR A 47 -20.89 -6.90 -6.93
CA THR A 47 -22.14 -6.22 -6.53
C THR A 47 -23.09 -6.26 -7.71
N TYR A 48 -24.27 -6.87 -7.53
CA TYR A 48 -25.30 -6.92 -8.56
C TYR A 48 -26.37 -5.87 -8.30
N TYR A 49 -26.81 -5.22 -9.36
CA TYR A 49 -27.90 -4.26 -9.37
C TYR A 49 -28.98 -4.73 -10.34
N ILE A 50 -30.24 -4.63 -9.94
CA ILE A 50 -31.40 -4.88 -10.79
C ILE A 50 -32.11 -3.55 -10.96
N LYS A 51 -32.13 -3.04 -12.20
CA LYS A 51 -32.90 -1.85 -12.57
C LYS A 51 -34.32 -2.28 -12.92
N LEU A 52 -35.29 -1.80 -12.15
CA LEU A 52 -36.72 -2.01 -12.37
C LEU A 52 -37.21 -1.09 -13.49
N ARG A 53 -38.35 -1.46 -14.11
CA ARG A 53 -38.91 -0.76 -15.28
C ARG A 53 -39.30 0.70 -15.00
N ASP A 54 -39.53 1.06 -13.75
CA ASP A 54 -39.83 2.44 -13.31
C ASP A 54 -38.56 3.26 -12.99
N GLY A 55 -37.37 2.74 -13.32
CA GLY A 55 -36.10 3.40 -13.10
C GLY A 55 -35.48 3.17 -11.73
N ARG A 56 -36.21 2.57 -10.77
CA ARG A 56 -35.66 2.25 -9.45
C ARG A 56 -34.64 1.13 -9.53
N VAL A 57 -33.59 1.21 -8.72
CA VAL A 57 -32.54 0.18 -8.67
C VAL A 57 -32.60 -0.54 -7.32
N LYS A 58 -32.77 -1.86 -7.33
CA LYS A 58 -32.58 -2.71 -6.15
C LYS A 58 -31.23 -3.40 -6.25
N TYR A 59 -30.45 -3.38 -5.17
CA TYR A 59 -29.17 -4.08 -5.08
C TYR A 59 -29.23 -5.16 -4.00
N LYS A 60 -28.43 -6.22 -4.17
CA LYS A 60 -28.15 -7.19 -3.11
C LYS A 60 -26.66 -7.48 -3.16
N SER A 61 -25.91 -6.95 -2.20
CA SER A 61 -24.51 -7.33 -2.00
C SER A 61 -24.47 -8.63 -1.19
N LEU A 62 -23.86 -9.68 -1.71
CA LEU A 62 -23.48 -10.83 -0.89
C LEU A 62 -22.19 -10.46 -0.13
N LEU A 63 -22.35 -9.71 0.96
CA LEU A 63 -21.24 -9.30 1.83
C LEU A 63 -20.97 -10.40 2.85
N LEU A 64 -19.89 -11.17 2.66
CA LEU A 64 -19.25 -11.85 3.78
C LEU A 64 -18.62 -10.78 4.67
N ARG A 65 -19.16 -10.64 5.88
CA ARG A 65 -18.78 -9.66 6.90
C ARG A 65 -17.27 -9.59 7.11
N SER A 66 -16.63 -8.55 6.57
CA SER A 66 -15.59 -7.80 7.27
C SER A 66 -15.27 -6.50 6.52
N VAL A 67 -15.38 -5.38 7.23
CA VAL A 67 -14.88 -4.04 6.87
C VAL A 67 -15.71 -3.22 5.87
N PHE A 68 -16.97 -2.90 6.22
CA PHE A 68 -17.58 -1.59 5.96
C PHE A 68 -18.78 -1.46 6.92
N SER A 69 -18.72 -0.53 7.87
CA SER A 69 -19.90 -0.14 8.63
C SER A 69 -20.69 0.85 7.80
N PHE A 70 -21.68 0.37 7.05
CA PHE A 70 -22.89 1.15 6.80
C PHE A 70 -23.99 0.47 7.62
N VAL A 71 -24.47 1.18 8.64
CA VAL A 71 -25.71 0.82 9.33
C VAL A 71 -26.84 1.31 8.43
N LEU A 72 -27.57 0.38 7.79
CA LEU A 72 -28.89 0.69 7.24
C LEU A 72 -29.93 0.04 8.15
N PHE A 73 -30.60 0.87 8.93
CA PHE A 73 -31.88 0.55 9.53
C PHE A 73 -32.91 0.27 8.43
N GLY A 74 -33.89 -0.58 8.75
CA GLY A 74 -34.84 -1.13 7.80
C GLY A 74 -35.67 -0.09 7.04
N GLY A 75 -36.14 -0.52 5.87
CA GLY A 75 -37.35 0.00 5.22
C GLY A 75 -37.44 1.51 5.04
N GLY A 76 -36.61 2.07 4.16
CA GLY A 76 -36.79 3.45 3.70
C GLY A 76 -36.25 3.61 2.27
N GLU A 77 -36.99 4.33 1.44
CA GLU A 77 -36.50 4.79 0.13
C GLU A 77 -35.27 5.68 0.34
N VAL A 78 -34.13 5.25 -0.22
CA VAL A 78 -32.95 6.11 -0.31
C VAL A 78 -33.05 6.84 -1.64
N ALA A 79 -33.42 8.12 -1.60
CA ALA A 79 -33.16 9.03 -2.70
C ALA A 79 -31.64 9.03 -2.93
N LEU A 80 -31.20 8.54 -4.09
CA LEU A 80 -29.85 8.76 -4.55
C LEU A 80 -29.69 10.29 -4.63
N PRO A 81 -28.68 10.89 -3.99
CA PRO A 81 -28.48 12.32 -4.17
C PRO A 81 -28.26 12.53 -5.67
N GLU A 82 -29.16 13.28 -6.30
CA GLU A 82 -28.86 13.88 -7.58
C GLU A 82 -27.52 14.56 -7.41
N ALA A 83 -26.61 14.34 -8.37
CA ALA A 83 -25.29 14.94 -8.36
C ALA A 83 -25.47 16.46 -8.35
N SER A 84 -25.61 17.03 -7.16
CA SER A 84 -25.43 18.44 -6.94
C SER A 84 -23.99 18.67 -7.37
N ASN A 85 -23.83 19.47 -8.43
CA ASN A 85 -22.60 20.16 -8.73
C ASN A 85 -22.30 21.16 -7.60
N SER A 86 -22.19 20.67 -6.37
CA SER A 86 -21.72 21.36 -5.21
C SER A 86 -20.24 21.07 -5.14
N ASN A 87 -19.46 21.91 -5.82
CA ASN A 87 -18.06 22.19 -5.51
C ASN A 87 -17.32 21.02 -4.85
N LEU A 88 -17.07 19.95 -5.61
CA LEU A 88 -15.92 19.10 -5.32
C LEU A 88 -14.73 20.03 -5.41
N ASP A 89 -14.29 20.44 -4.23
CA ASP A 89 -13.40 21.54 -3.97
C ASP A 89 -12.22 21.51 -4.96
N ARG A 90 -12.28 22.38 -5.99
CA ARG A 90 -11.14 22.72 -6.86
C ARG A 90 -10.17 23.61 -6.06
N GLY A 91 -9.83 23.20 -4.84
CA GLY A 91 -9.19 24.03 -3.81
C GLY A 91 -8.07 23.34 -3.02
N ALA A 92 -7.88 22.02 -3.11
CA ALA A 92 -6.68 21.38 -2.61
C ALA A 92 -5.70 21.16 -3.76
N ALA A 93 -4.84 22.15 -4.05
CA ALA A 93 -3.61 21.84 -4.77
C ALA A 93 -2.94 20.64 -4.05
N GLU A 94 -2.62 19.58 -4.79
CA GLU A 94 -1.95 18.40 -4.24
C GLU A 94 -0.70 18.85 -3.47
N LYS A 95 -0.75 18.79 -2.12
CA LYS A 95 0.30 19.38 -1.28
C LYS A 95 1.58 18.56 -1.43
N LEU A 96 2.59 19.13 -2.10
CA LEU A 96 3.92 18.56 -2.17
C LEU A 96 4.60 18.60 -0.79
N ILE A 97 5.26 17.50 -0.45
CA ILE A 97 6.15 17.38 0.70
C ILE A 97 7.56 17.03 0.20
N PRO A 98 8.61 17.56 0.84
CA PRO A 98 9.98 17.17 0.48
C PRO A 98 10.21 15.68 0.71
N SER A 99 10.92 15.00 -0.18
CA SER A 99 11.31 13.60 0.06
C SER A 99 12.26 13.46 1.24
N GLY A 100 13.00 14.51 1.57
CA GLY A 100 14.07 14.48 2.57
C GLY A 100 15.39 13.94 2.02
N ILE A 101 15.46 13.60 0.73
CA ILE A 101 16.65 13.08 0.07
C ILE A 101 17.21 14.20 -0.81
N GLY A 102 18.46 14.61 -0.55
CA GLY A 102 19.06 15.75 -1.22
C GLY A 102 19.12 15.52 -2.73
N GLY A 103 18.48 16.39 -3.51
CA GLY A 103 18.41 16.32 -4.98
C GLY A 103 17.27 15.47 -5.54
N LEU A 104 16.66 14.57 -4.76
CA LEU A 104 15.60 13.69 -5.26
C LEU A 104 14.32 14.46 -5.64
N ASP A 105 13.99 15.54 -4.92
CA ASP A 105 12.80 16.35 -5.20
C ASP A 105 12.84 16.97 -6.61
N GLY A 106 14.02 17.35 -7.09
CA GLY A 106 14.20 17.82 -8.47
C GLY A 106 13.91 16.73 -9.50
N LEU A 107 14.35 15.49 -9.24
CA LEU A 107 14.05 14.35 -10.11
C LEU A 107 12.55 14.01 -10.12
N LEU A 108 11.85 14.24 -9.00
CA LEU A 108 10.43 13.95 -8.82
C LEU A 108 9.49 15.03 -9.40
N GLY A 109 10.03 16.13 -9.92
CA GLY A 109 9.21 17.27 -10.38
C GLY A 109 8.69 18.16 -9.25
N GLY A 110 9.43 18.27 -8.14
CA GLY A 110 9.12 19.18 -7.03
C GLY A 110 8.86 18.50 -5.68
N GLY A 111 8.97 17.17 -5.60
CA GLY A 111 8.81 16.38 -4.38
C GLY A 111 7.68 15.35 -4.46
N LEU A 112 7.14 14.97 -3.31
CA LEU A 112 6.14 13.93 -3.18
C LEU A 112 4.77 14.51 -2.87
N ILE A 113 3.72 14.05 -3.54
CA ILE A 113 2.35 14.41 -3.16
C ILE A 113 1.98 13.76 -1.83
N ARG A 114 1.46 14.54 -0.90
CA ARG A 114 0.97 14.05 0.40
C ARG A 114 -0.10 12.98 0.21
N GLY A 115 -0.03 11.89 0.98
CA GLY A 115 -1.01 10.81 0.93
C GLY A 115 -0.74 9.76 -0.16
N PHE A 116 0.30 9.95 -0.98
CA PHE A 116 0.67 9.00 -2.02
C PHE A 116 1.65 7.94 -1.48
N ALA A 117 1.76 6.82 -2.19
CA ALA A 117 2.67 5.74 -1.85
C ALA A 117 3.93 5.77 -2.73
N VAL A 118 5.09 5.59 -2.10
CA VAL A 118 6.41 5.57 -2.72
C VAL A 118 7.00 4.17 -2.56
N LEU A 119 7.27 3.50 -3.68
CA LEU A 119 8.05 2.27 -3.70
C LEU A 119 9.52 2.60 -3.87
N VAL A 120 10.37 2.01 -3.03
CA VAL A 120 11.82 1.97 -3.22
C VAL A 120 12.22 0.53 -3.55
N ILE A 121 12.76 0.29 -4.75
CA ILE A 121 13.02 -1.07 -5.24
C ILE A 121 14.44 -1.22 -5.80
N GLY A 122 15.08 -2.37 -5.58
CA GLY A 122 16.45 -2.62 -6.04
C GLY A 122 17.07 -3.84 -5.36
N PRO A 123 18.26 -4.31 -5.78
CA PRO A 123 18.88 -5.51 -5.22
C PRO A 123 19.26 -5.33 -3.75
N PRO A 124 19.41 -6.41 -2.96
CA PRO A 124 19.94 -6.31 -1.60
C PRO A 124 21.25 -5.50 -1.57
N GLY A 125 21.41 -4.64 -0.56
CA GLY A 125 22.59 -3.76 -0.44
C GLY A 125 22.54 -2.46 -1.25
N SER A 126 21.53 -2.23 -2.10
CA SER A 126 21.41 -1.01 -2.94
C SER A 126 21.05 0.28 -2.19
N GLY A 127 21.07 0.29 -0.85
CA GLY A 127 20.82 1.48 -0.04
C GLY A 127 19.36 1.83 0.26
N LYS A 128 18.39 0.95 -0.05
CA LYS A 128 16.95 1.15 0.23
C LYS A 128 16.66 1.46 1.70
N THR A 129 17.36 0.78 2.60
CA THR A 129 17.28 0.98 4.04
C THR A 129 17.61 2.42 4.44
N PHE A 130 18.70 2.98 3.89
CA PHE A 130 19.10 4.36 4.11
C PHE A 130 18.06 5.35 3.59
N VAL A 131 17.50 5.08 2.42
CA VAL A 131 16.38 5.86 1.83
C VAL A 131 15.17 5.86 2.76
N CYS A 132 14.77 4.70 3.30
CA CYS A 132 13.65 4.59 4.23
C CYS A 132 13.87 5.35 5.54
N HIS A 133 15.06 5.20 6.14
CA HIS A 133 15.42 5.92 7.37
C HIS A 133 15.51 7.43 7.15
N GLN A 134 16.06 7.89 6.02
CA GLN A 134 16.13 9.30 5.67
C GLN A 134 14.74 9.90 5.48
N PHE A 135 13.83 9.18 4.82
CA PHE A 135 12.44 9.61 4.64
C PHE A 135 11.73 9.83 5.98
N VAL A 136 11.82 8.88 6.92
CA VAL A 136 11.22 9.01 8.26
C VAL A 136 11.92 10.08 9.09
N ARG A 137 13.26 10.13 9.05
CA ARG A 137 14.05 11.15 9.74
C ARG A 137 13.65 12.56 9.33
N GLU A 138 13.38 12.79 8.04
CA GLU A 138 12.91 14.09 7.55
C GLU A 138 11.56 14.47 8.17
N GLY A 139 10.62 13.52 8.25
CA GLY A 139 9.34 13.74 8.93
C GLY A 139 9.55 14.10 10.40
N LEU A 140 10.35 13.31 11.11
CA LEU A 140 10.64 13.54 12.53
C LEU A 140 11.30 14.90 12.80
N ARG A 141 12.26 15.31 11.94
CA ARG A 141 12.90 16.64 12.02
C ARG A 141 11.89 17.78 11.84
N ARG A 142 10.83 17.56 11.06
CA ARG A 142 9.73 18.51 10.85
C ARG A 142 8.64 18.43 11.91
N GLY A 143 8.78 17.56 12.91
CA GLY A 143 7.74 17.31 13.91
C GLY A 143 6.54 16.56 13.34
N GLU A 144 6.68 15.91 12.19
CA GLU A 144 5.64 15.07 11.60
C GLU A 144 5.59 13.73 12.35
N PRO A 145 4.39 13.16 12.55
CA PRO A 145 4.27 11.92 13.25
C PRO A 145 4.48 10.73 12.29
N CYS A 146 5.21 9.71 12.72
CA CYS A 146 5.73 8.65 11.87
C CYS A 146 5.49 7.25 12.43
N VAL A 147 5.23 6.29 11.54
CA VAL A 147 5.25 4.85 11.84
C VAL A 147 6.36 4.18 11.03
N PHE A 148 7.22 3.41 11.68
CA PHE A 148 8.22 2.57 11.02
C PHE A 148 7.87 1.09 11.25
N MET A 149 7.34 0.42 10.24
CA MET A 149 7.09 -1.03 10.27
C MET A 149 8.31 -1.77 9.76
N SER A 150 8.93 -2.58 10.63
CA SER A 150 10.14 -3.31 10.31
C SER A 150 9.89 -4.82 10.28
N THR A 151 10.19 -5.47 9.16
CA THR A 151 10.21 -6.94 9.03
C THR A 151 11.60 -7.52 9.16
N LEU A 152 12.64 -6.68 9.12
CA LEU A 152 14.05 -7.11 9.08
C LEU A 152 14.72 -7.05 10.45
N LEU A 153 14.29 -6.11 11.30
CA LEU A 153 14.88 -5.84 12.60
C LEU A 153 13.79 -5.60 13.65
N ASP A 154 14.06 -5.99 14.88
CA ASP A 154 13.28 -5.56 16.05
C ASP A 154 13.45 -4.04 16.31
N PRO A 155 12.69 -3.43 17.25
CA PRO A 155 12.76 -2.01 17.51
C PRO A 155 14.14 -1.49 17.96
N ASP A 156 14.91 -2.28 18.70
CA ASP A 156 16.26 -1.89 19.14
C ASP A 156 17.22 -1.89 17.95
N GLY A 157 17.11 -2.87 17.06
CA GLY A 157 17.82 -2.91 15.80
C GLY A 157 17.53 -1.69 14.92
N VAL A 158 16.25 -1.33 14.75
CA VAL A 158 15.83 -0.14 13.96
C VAL A 158 16.41 1.15 14.56
N ARG A 159 16.39 1.30 15.90
CA ARG A 159 17.00 2.46 16.58
C ARG A 159 18.51 2.51 16.38
N ALA A 160 19.18 1.37 16.54
CA ALA A 160 20.63 1.27 16.37
C ALA A 160 21.04 1.60 14.92
N GLU A 161 20.28 1.14 13.93
CA GLU A 161 20.53 1.43 12.52
C GLU A 161 20.33 2.92 12.20
N ALA A 162 19.24 3.54 12.68
CA ALA A 162 19.01 4.97 12.53
C ALA A 162 20.12 5.83 13.17
N SER A 163 20.61 5.42 14.34
CA SER A 163 21.72 6.07 15.03
C SER A 163 23.04 5.93 14.25
N ARG A 164 23.36 4.71 13.80
CA ARG A 164 24.60 4.45 13.05
C ARG A 164 24.62 5.16 11.71
N ALA A 165 23.50 5.14 10.99
CA ALA A 165 23.38 5.77 9.68
C ALA A 165 23.46 7.30 9.78
N PHE A 166 22.62 7.91 10.63
CA PHE A 166 22.36 9.35 10.57
C PHE A 166 22.41 10.07 11.93
N GLY A 167 22.89 9.40 12.98
CA GLY A 167 22.91 9.95 14.34
C GLY A 167 21.51 10.23 14.89
N SER A 168 20.47 9.56 14.37
CA SER A 168 19.09 9.86 14.73
C SER A 168 18.67 9.15 16.01
N ASP A 169 18.31 9.90 17.04
CA ASP A 169 17.75 9.37 18.29
C ASP A 169 16.25 9.06 18.16
N TYR A 170 15.94 7.91 17.58
CA TYR A 170 14.56 7.43 17.44
C TYR A 170 13.86 7.23 18.79
N ALA A 171 14.59 6.88 19.85
CA ALA A 171 14.01 6.69 21.18
C ALA A 171 13.45 8.00 21.75
N SER A 172 14.11 9.14 21.50
CA SER A 172 13.58 10.47 21.84
C SER A 172 12.28 10.79 21.11
N TYR A 173 12.18 10.45 19.82
CA TYR A 173 10.95 10.67 19.05
C TYR A 173 9.79 9.77 19.49
N GLU A 174 10.07 8.53 19.90
CA GLU A 174 9.05 7.66 20.51
C GLU A 174 8.53 8.22 21.83
N ARG A 175 9.40 8.72 22.72
CA ARG A 175 9.00 9.37 23.99
C ARG A 175 8.13 10.60 23.77
N ARG A 176 8.37 11.33 22.68
CA ARG A 176 7.59 12.52 22.28
C ARG A 176 6.28 12.18 21.57
N GLY A 177 5.97 10.90 21.35
CA GLY A 177 4.78 10.48 20.61
C GLY A 177 4.82 10.83 19.12
N LEU A 178 6.02 11.05 18.55
CA LEU A 178 6.21 11.35 17.13
C LEU A 178 6.65 10.15 16.31
N LEU A 179 7.18 9.11 16.93
CA LEU A 179 7.57 7.88 16.25
C LEU A 179 6.89 6.67 16.89
N ARG A 180 6.47 5.72 16.07
CA ARG A 180 6.13 4.38 16.51
C ARG A 180 6.83 3.34 15.66
N ILE A 181 7.64 2.49 16.28
CA ILE A 181 8.26 1.35 15.60
C ILE A 181 7.37 0.12 15.79
N VAL A 182 6.94 -0.48 14.69
CA VAL A 182 6.13 -1.70 14.66
C VAL A 182 7.04 -2.88 14.34
N ASP A 183 7.14 -3.80 15.28
CA ASP A 183 7.94 -5.01 15.18
C ASP A 183 7.17 -6.10 14.42
N LEU A 184 7.51 -6.28 13.14
CA LEU A 184 7.07 -7.41 12.32
C LEU A 184 8.14 -8.50 12.20
N HIS A 185 9.38 -8.21 12.63
CA HIS A 185 10.51 -9.14 12.60
C HIS A 185 10.37 -10.23 13.67
N SER A 186 10.12 -9.85 14.91
CA SER A 186 9.97 -10.78 16.05
C SER A 186 8.79 -11.74 15.91
N LEU A 187 7.84 -11.43 15.02
CA LEU A 187 6.71 -12.31 14.71
C LEU A 187 7.15 -13.63 14.07
N TRP A 188 8.28 -13.61 13.34
CA TRP A 188 8.91 -14.81 12.83
C TRP A 188 9.43 -15.69 13.95
N ALA A 189 10.16 -15.09 14.89
CA ALA A 189 10.67 -15.81 16.05
C ALA A 189 9.52 -16.37 16.89
N ALA A 190 8.43 -15.62 17.11
CA ALA A 190 7.26 -16.09 17.84
C ALA A 190 6.57 -17.32 17.18
N ARG A 191 6.74 -17.51 15.88
CA ARG A 191 6.23 -18.69 15.16
C ARG A 191 7.03 -19.96 15.43
N HIS A 192 8.34 -19.84 15.50
CA HIS A 192 9.23 -20.99 15.66
C HIS A 192 9.64 -21.23 17.11
N PHE A 193 9.61 -20.18 17.94
CA PHE A 193 10.04 -20.18 19.34
C PHE A 193 8.96 -19.54 20.24
N PRO A 194 7.79 -20.18 20.41
CA PRO A 194 6.64 -19.60 21.12
C PRO A 194 6.90 -19.36 22.63
N ARG A 195 7.98 -19.92 23.19
CA ARG A 195 8.37 -19.78 24.61
C ARG A 195 9.51 -18.79 24.82
N ALA A 196 10.05 -18.19 23.76
CA ALA A 196 11.10 -17.18 23.90
C ALA A 196 10.52 -15.90 24.53
N PRO A 197 11.23 -15.27 25.50
CA PRO A 197 10.84 -13.97 26.02
C PRO A 197 11.07 -12.91 24.94
N MET A 198 10.01 -12.54 24.21
CA MET A 198 10.08 -11.54 23.14
C MET A 198 9.56 -10.18 23.64
N PRO A 199 10.24 -9.06 23.32
CA PRO A 199 9.73 -7.71 23.58
C PRO A 199 8.56 -7.40 22.64
N LEU A 200 7.38 -7.91 23.00
CA LEU A 200 6.21 -7.82 22.15
C LEU A 200 5.48 -6.50 22.37
N TYR A 201 5.47 -5.65 21.33
CA TYR A 201 4.37 -4.72 21.12
C TYR A 201 3.07 -5.48 20.76
N GLY A 202 2.57 -6.26 21.71
CA GLY A 202 1.20 -6.76 21.76
C GLY A 202 0.81 -7.89 20.81
N LEU A 203 1.73 -8.48 20.03
CA LEU A 203 1.39 -9.59 19.14
C LEU A 203 1.70 -10.96 19.75
N ARG A 204 0.75 -11.53 20.49
CA ARG A 204 0.84 -12.92 20.91
C ARG A 204 0.38 -13.85 19.77
N ALA A 205 1.35 -14.60 19.25
CA ALA A 205 1.24 -15.84 18.47
C ALA A 205 0.83 -15.74 16.97
N PRO A 206 1.27 -16.69 16.11
CA PRO A 206 1.23 -16.66 14.62
C PRO A 206 -0.15 -16.93 14.00
N PRO A 207 -0.31 -16.82 12.66
CA PRO A 207 0.65 -16.31 11.67
C PRO A 207 0.65 -14.78 11.54
N LEU A 208 1.70 -14.25 10.93
CA LEU A 208 1.74 -12.88 10.40
C LEU A 208 0.88 -12.87 9.14
N ASP A 209 -0.33 -12.31 9.25
CA ASP A 209 -1.20 -12.11 8.11
C ASP A 209 -1.42 -10.61 7.84
N ALA A 210 -1.81 -10.28 6.61
CA ALA A 210 -2.11 -8.93 6.13
C ALA A 210 -3.08 -8.20 7.06
N LYS A 211 -4.09 -8.90 7.59
CA LYS A 211 -5.09 -8.32 8.49
C LYS A 211 -4.48 -7.87 9.81
N ARG A 212 -3.60 -8.68 10.39
CA ARG A 212 -2.87 -8.36 11.63
C ARG A 212 -1.89 -7.23 11.42
N VAL A 213 -1.14 -7.21 10.31
CA VAL A 213 -0.27 -6.07 9.97
C VAL A 213 -1.09 -4.79 9.90
N ALA A 214 -2.22 -4.81 9.18
CA ALA A 214 -3.10 -3.65 9.07
C ALA A 214 -3.69 -3.21 10.42
N ALA A 215 -4.04 -4.15 11.31
CA ALA A 215 -4.56 -3.86 12.64
C ALA A 215 -3.51 -3.20 13.54
N VAL A 216 -2.28 -3.75 13.56
CA VAL A 216 -1.17 -3.21 14.36
C VAL A 216 -0.74 -1.86 13.83
N TYR A 217 -0.64 -1.72 12.50
CA TYR A 217 -0.43 -0.43 11.86
C TYR A 217 -1.48 0.59 12.28
N SER A 218 -2.77 0.22 12.24
CA SER A 218 -3.87 1.12 12.62
C SER A 218 -3.76 1.57 14.08
N ARG A 219 -3.39 0.65 15.00
CA ARG A 219 -3.16 0.97 16.41
C ARG A 219 -1.95 1.88 16.60
N ALA A 220 -0.83 1.58 15.96
CA ALA A 220 0.36 2.41 15.99
C ALA A 220 0.02 3.83 15.50
N ARG A 221 -0.71 3.92 14.38
CA ARG A 221 -1.06 5.20 13.78
C ARG A 221 -1.97 6.05 14.66
N ALA A 222 -2.91 5.41 15.36
CA ALA A 222 -3.76 6.08 16.36
C ALA A 222 -2.97 6.66 17.55
N GLN A 223 -1.80 6.12 17.88
CA GLN A 223 -0.97 6.60 19.00
C GLN A 223 -0.14 7.83 18.64
N VAL A 224 0.25 7.96 17.37
CA VAL A 224 1.12 9.04 16.89
C VAL A 224 0.33 10.14 16.14
N GLY A 225 -0.94 9.92 15.76
CA GLY A 225 -1.81 10.92 15.12
C GLY A 225 -1.94 10.77 13.60
N GLU A 226 -2.53 11.75 12.92
CA GLU A 226 -2.70 11.78 11.46
C GLU A 226 -1.61 12.59 10.75
N GLY A 227 -1.47 12.41 9.45
CA GLY A 227 -0.42 13.05 8.66
C GLY A 227 0.96 12.43 8.84
N GLY A 228 1.96 13.08 8.24
CA GLY A 228 3.37 12.70 8.35
C GLY A 228 3.77 11.56 7.42
N ARG A 229 4.62 10.66 7.91
CA ARG A 229 5.37 9.71 7.06
C ARG A 229 5.44 8.34 7.67
N ASP A 230 5.07 7.32 6.89
CA ASP A 230 5.14 5.94 7.34
C ASP A 230 6.05 5.12 6.44
N VAL A 231 6.73 4.13 7.03
CA VAL A 231 7.61 3.19 6.33
C VAL A 231 7.17 1.75 6.54
N LEU A 232 7.22 0.94 5.48
CA LEU A 232 7.24 -0.53 5.54
C LEU A 232 8.57 -1.06 4.98
N HIS A 233 9.46 -1.51 5.87
CA HIS A 233 10.79 -1.99 5.53
C HIS A 233 11.00 -3.42 6.07
N SER A 234 10.90 -4.48 5.27
CA SER A 234 10.69 -4.54 3.81
C SER A 234 9.45 -5.37 3.49
N ALA A 235 8.71 -4.98 2.45
CA ALA A 235 7.60 -5.79 1.95
C ALA A 235 8.09 -7.13 1.37
N SER A 236 9.37 -7.24 0.97
CA SER A 236 9.96 -8.51 0.51
C SER A 236 9.85 -9.65 1.52
N SER A 237 10.04 -9.38 2.81
CA SER A 237 9.88 -10.41 3.84
C SER A 237 8.44 -10.93 3.90
N LEU A 238 7.45 -10.07 3.65
CA LEU A 238 6.04 -10.47 3.62
C LEU A 238 5.76 -11.39 2.42
N PHE A 239 6.33 -11.09 1.25
CA PHE A 239 6.26 -11.98 0.08
C PHE A 239 6.96 -13.33 0.29
N ALA A 240 8.03 -13.37 1.10
CA ALA A 240 8.78 -14.58 1.39
C ALA A 240 8.12 -15.49 2.45
N THR A 241 7.19 -14.97 3.26
CA THR A 241 6.43 -15.81 4.20
C THR A 241 5.55 -16.80 3.43
N ALA A 242 5.88 -18.10 3.51
CA ALA A 242 5.11 -19.19 2.93
C ALA A 242 3.74 -19.45 3.61
N ALA A 243 3.13 -18.44 4.25
CA ALA A 243 1.78 -18.51 4.82
C ALA A 243 0.78 -17.58 4.11
N GLU A 244 1.24 -16.56 3.37
CA GLU A 244 0.36 -15.67 2.63
C GLU A 244 0.43 -15.95 1.13
N ARG A 245 -0.70 -15.87 0.45
CA ARG A 245 -0.68 -15.83 -1.01
C ARG A 245 -0.20 -14.44 -1.39
N VAL A 246 0.58 -14.31 -2.47
CA VAL A 246 1.05 -13.00 -2.99
C VAL A 246 -0.05 -11.93 -3.01
N ARG A 247 -1.29 -12.33 -3.35
CA ARG A 247 -2.47 -11.46 -3.32
C ARG A 247 -2.73 -10.78 -1.96
N ASP A 248 -2.50 -11.46 -0.84
CA ASP A 248 -2.84 -10.96 0.50
C ASP A 248 -1.87 -9.82 0.88
N VAL A 249 -0.59 -9.95 0.53
CA VAL A 249 0.42 -8.87 0.67
C VAL A 249 0.12 -7.68 -0.24
N LEU A 250 -0.35 -7.94 -1.47
CA LEU A 250 -0.76 -6.87 -2.38
C LEU A 250 -2.02 -6.14 -1.88
N GLU A 251 -3.00 -6.88 -1.35
CA GLU A 251 -4.20 -6.35 -0.70
C GLU A 251 -3.80 -5.50 0.53
N LEU A 252 -2.82 -5.92 1.32
CA LEU A 252 -2.26 -5.12 2.42
C LEU A 252 -1.66 -3.80 1.92
N ILE A 253 -0.76 -3.83 0.94
CA ILE A 253 -0.12 -2.62 0.41
C ILE A 253 -1.19 -1.66 -0.14
N HIS A 254 -2.19 -2.19 -0.84
CA HIS A 254 -3.31 -1.40 -1.34
C HIS A 254 -4.13 -0.76 -0.21
N ALA A 255 -4.43 -1.53 0.85
CA ALA A 255 -5.17 -1.05 2.01
C ALA A 255 -4.39 0.03 2.79
N LEU A 256 -3.08 -0.15 2.96
CA LEU A 256 -2.21 0.84 3.57
C LEU A 256 -2.21 2.14 2.75
N ARG A 257 -2.01 2.06 1.42
CA ARG A 257 -2.07 3.22 0.53
C ARG A 257 -3.40 3.98 0.64
N ALA A 258 -4.53 3.26 0.58
CA ALA A 258 -5.85 3.88 0.70
C ALA A 258 -6.04 4.59 2.04
N ARG A 259 -5.58 3.98 3.13
CA ARG A 259 -5.61 4.58 4.47
C ARG A 259 -4.72 5.81 4.57
N CYS A 260 -3.51 5.74 4.02
CA CYS A 260 -2.54 6.84 3.99
C CYS A 260 -3.10 8.07 3.27
N ARG A 261 -3.76 7.87 2.13
CA ARG A 261 -4.43 8.94 1.39
C ARG A 261 -5.53 9.63 2.21
N ARG A 262 -6.31 8.88 2.98
CA ARG A 262 -7.37 9.43 3.85
C ARG A 262 -6.80 10.16 5.07
N ALA A 263 -5.78 9.60 5.72
CA ALA A 263 -5.18 10.16 6.94
C ALA A 263 -4.08 11.21 6.64
N GLY A 264 -3.79 11.50 5.37
CA GLY A 264 -2.87 12.56 4.96
C GLY A 264 -1.39 12.28 5.22
N ASN A 265 -1.03 11.02 5.50
CA ASN A 265 0.34 10.54 5.69
C ASN A 265 0.87 9.90 4.39
N THR A 266 2.16 10.05 4.11
CA THR A 266 2.79 9.48 2.91
C THR A 266 3.48 8.16 3.27
N LEU A 267 3.19 7.09 2.53
CA LEU A 267 3.76 5.76 2.74
C LEU A 267 4.99 5.57 1.86
N MET A 268 6.11 5.14 2.44
CA MET A 268 7.23 4.58 1.70
C MET A 268 7.36 3.09 2.02
N TYR A 269 7.55 2.24 1.03
CA TYR A 269 7.79 0.81 1.24
C TYR A 269 8.89 0.30 0.35
N ALA A 270 9.67 -0.64 0.87
CA ALA A 270 10.81 -1.21 0.16
C ALA A 270 10.54 -2.63 -0.35
N VAL A 271 11.10 -2.96 -1.51
CA VAL A 271 11.12 -4.30 -2.09
C VAL A 271 12.51 -4.59 -2.65
N ASP A 272 13.06 -5.76 -2.34
CA ASP A 272 14.29 -6.28 -2.94
C ASP A 272 14.00 -6.88 -4.31
N THR A 273 14.82 -6.62 -5.33
CA THR A 273 14.68 -7.28 -6.64
C THR A 273 15.37 -8.64 -6.63
N GLY A 274 14.78 -9.63 -7.30
CA GLY A 274 15.39 -10.96 -7.48
C GLY A 274 15.29 -11.89 -6.25
N VAL A 275 14.57 -11.47 -5.21
CA VAL A 275 14.36 -12.27 -3.98
C VAL A 275 13.04 -13.05 -4.03
N GLN A 276 12.01 -12.48 -4.66
CA GLN A 276 10.69 -13.10 -4.81
C GLN A 276 10.29 -13.24 -6.28
N ASP A 277 9.13 -13.86 -6.54
CA ASP A 277 8.55 -13.96 -7.89
C ASP A 277 8.46 -12.57 -8.54
N SER A 278 8.94 -12.45 -9.78
CA SER A 278 9.02 -11.18 -10.51
C SER A 278 7.66 -10.51 -10.70
N ARG A 279 6.55 -11.26 -10.64
CA ARG A 279 5.18 -10.72 -10.64
C ARG A 279 4.92 -9.88 -9.40
N CYS A 280 5.42 -10.27 -8.23
CA CYS A 280 5.28 -9.49 -6.99
C CYS A 280 5.90 -8.09 -7.16
N GLU A 281 7.08 -8.03 -7.76
CA GLU A 281 7.76 -6.76 -8.05
C GLU A 281 6.98 -5.92 -9.07
N GLY A 282 6.44 -6.56 -10.11
CA GLY A 282 5.58 -5.90 -11.10
C GLY A 282 4.34 -5.28 -10.44
N TYR A 283 3.63 -6.05 -9.61
CA TYR A 283 2.46 -5.55 -8.89
C TYR A 283 2.80 -4.45 -7.89
N ALA A 284 3.92 -4.56 -7.17
CA ALA A 284 4.38 -3.51 -6.27
C ALA A 284 4.58 -2.18 -7.02
N ARG A 285 5.17 -2.20 -8.24
CA ARG A 285 5.34 -1.00 -9.08
C ARG A 285 4.00 -0.43 -9.58
N VAL A 286 3.02 -1.29 -9.85
CA VAL A 286 1.66 -0.86 -10.26
C VAL A 286 0.95 -0.14 -9.11
N LEU A 287 1.05 -0.69 -7.89
CA LEU A 287 0.35 -0.16 -6.71
C LEU A 287 0.92 1.18 -6.22
N ALA A 288 2.22 1.42 -6.39
CA ALA A 288 2.88 2.66 -5.98
C ALA A 288 2.44 3.85 -6.84
N ASP A 289 2.37 5.04 -6.27
CA ASP A 289 2.23 6.28 -7.04
C ASP A 289 3.59 6.75 -7.58
N TYR A 290 4.63 6.58 -6.77
CA TYR A 290 6.03 6.82 -7.12
C TYR A 290 6.85 5.54 -7.07
N VAL A 291 7.78 5.37 -8.01
CA VAL A 291 8.74 4.25 -8.00
C VAL A 291 10.15 4.83 -8.10
N VAL A 292 10.93 4.66 -7.04
CA VAL A 292 12.35 4.97 -6.97
C VAL A 292 13.12 3.66 -7.06
N GLU A 293 13.92 3.51 -8.11
CA GLU A 293 14.78 2.34 -8.29
C GLU A 293 16.18 2.65 -7.76
N THR A 294 16.82 1.67 -7.14
CA THR A 294 18.17 1.75 -6.57
C THR A 294 19.03 0.62 -7.12
N GLU A 295 20.33 0.85 -7.27
CA GLU A 295 21.25 -0.11 -7.85
C GLU A 295 22.66 0.07 -7.28
N VAL A 296 23.41 -1.03 -7.24
CA VAL A 296 24.85 -1.04 -6.92
C VAL A 296 25.63 -1.06 -8.23
N VAL A 297 26.59 -0.15 -8.40
CA VAL A 297 27.46 -0.08 -9.58
C VAL A 297 28.91 0.06 -9.13
N GLY A 298 29.71 -0.99 -9.34
CA GLY A 298 31.04 -1.08 -8.76
C GLY A 298 30.96 -0.99 -7.23
N GLU A 299 31.67 -0.03 -6.65
CA GLU A 299 31.62 0.29 -5.21
C GLU A 299 30.57 1.36 -4.86
N GLY A 300 29.90 1.94 -5.86
CA GLY A 300 28.97 3.05 -5.70
C GLY A 300 27.50 2.63 -5.70
N LEU A 301 26.64 3.59 -5.32
CA LEU A 301 25.19 3.46 -5.36
C LEU A 301 24.60 4.49 -6.33
N ARG A 302 23.51 4.12 -7.00
CA ARG A 302 22.74 5.04 -7.84
C ARG A 302 21.24 4.80 -7.70
N LEU A 303 20.46 5.84 -7.97
CA LEU A 303 19.00 5.78 -7.97
C LEU A 303 18.40 6.47 -9.20
N ARG A 304 17.15 6.14 -9.51
CA ARG A 304 16.35 6.85 -10.52
C ARG A 304 14.88 6.89 -10.14
N VAL A 305 14.14 7.84 -10.69
CA VAL A 305 12.68 7.86 -10.62
C VAL A 305 12.12 7.15 -11.86
N ARG A 306 11.50 5.99 -11.65
CA ARG A 306 10.89 5.19 -12.73
C ARG A 306 9.43 5.57 -12.99
N LYS A 307 8.73 6.02 -11.94
CA LYS A 307 7.32 6.42 -11.97
C LYS A 307 7.12 7.61 -11.05
N ALA A 308 6.41 8.62 -11.55
CA ALA A 308 5.84 9.72 -10.79
C ALA A 308 4.55 10.18 -11.50
N PRO A 309 3.60 10.81 -10.79
CA PRO A 309 2.35 11.32 -11.36
C PRO A 309 2.54 12.57 -12.22
N VAL A 310 3.71 13.20 -12.15
CA VAL A 310 4.10 14.39 -12.92
C VAL A 310 5.32 14.08 -13.80
N GLY A 311 5.69 15.04 -14.67
CA GLY A 311 6.96 14.98 -15.41
C GLY A 311 8.14 14.83 -14.45
N HIS A 312 9.03 13.89 -14.74
CA HIS A 312 10.14 13.50 -13.85
C HIS A 312 11.35 13.06 -14.66
N ASP A 313 12.52 13.13 -14.01
CA ASP A 313 13.77 12.64 -14.55
C ASP A 313 13.86 11.11 -14.41
N ARG A 314 14.19 10.41 -15.51
CA ARG A 314 14.27 8.95 -15.57
C ARG A 314 15.71 8.41 -15.61
N GLY A 315 16.69 9.31 -15.63
CA GLY A 315 18.11 9.01 -15.65
C GLY A 315 18.57 8.38 -14.34
N TRP A 316 19.69 7.67 -14.41
CA TRP A 316 20.36 7.15 -13.22
C TRP A 316 21.29 8.22 -12.64
N HIS A 317 21.15 8.46 -11.34
CA HIS A 317 21.92 9.46 -10.61
C HIS A 317 22.67 8.79 -9.46
N PRO A 318 24.00 8.94 -9.36
CA PRO A 318 24.75 8.41 -8.23
C PRO A 318 24.30 9.09 -6.93
N PHE A 319 24.32 8.35 -5.84
CA PHE A 319 24.03 8.91 -4.52
C PHE A 319 25.02 8.39 -3.47
N ALA A 320 25.26 9.21 -2.46
CA ALA A 320 26.09 8.87 -1.32
C ALA A 320 25.24 8.83 -0.05
N VAL A 321 25.69 8.01 0.90
CA VAL A 321 25.14 7.95 2.25
C VAL A 321 26.16 8.61 3.18
N THR A 322 25.81 9.76 3.73
CA THR A 322 26.64 10.49 4.69
C THR A 322 25.96 10.56 6.05
N ARG A 323 26.65 11.06 7.08
CA ARG A 323 26.05 11.29 8.40
C ARG A 323 24.91 12.32 8.34
N GLU A 324 24.99 13.26 7.41
CA GLU A 324 24.01 14.31 7.16
C GLU A 324 22.78 13.79 6.43
N GLY A 325 22.90 12.70 5.66
CA GLY A 325 21.77 12.03 5.02
C GLY A 325 22.13 11.33 3.70
N VAL A 326 21.10 10.93 2.96
CA VAL A 326 21.23 10.46 1.58
C VAL A 326 21.20 11.66 0.64
N VAL A 327 22.21 11.79 -0.22
CA VAL A 327 22.35 12.91 -1.16
C VAL A 327 22.72 12.41 -2.54
N LEU A 328 22.06 12.96 -3.58
CA LEU A 328 22.50 12.77 -4.95
C LEU A 328 23.83 13.46 -5.17
N VAL A 329 24.74 12.76 -5.84
CA VAL A 329 26.04 13.30 -6.23
C VAL A 329 25.90 13.82 -7.64
N SER A 330 26.28 15.08 -7.89
CA SER A 330 26.38 15.57 -9.26
C SER A 330 27.42 14.73 -9.99
N SER A 331 27.04 14.12 -11.12
CA SER A 331 28.03 13.59 -12.05
C SER A 331 28.95 14.74 -12.43
N LYS A 332 30.24 14.66 -12.08
CA LYS A 332 31.25 15.58 -12.64
C LYS A 332 31.19 15.38 -14.16
N SER A 333 30.80 16.43 -14.86
CA SER A 333 30.87 16.55 -16.32
C SER A 333 32.30 16.40 -16.81
#